data_AF-A0A845Z4Y2-F1
#
_entry.id   AF-A0A845Z4Y2-F1
#
_cell.length_a   1.000
_cell.length_b   1.000
_cell.length_c   1.000
_cell.angle_alpha   90.00
_cell.angle_beta   90.00
_cell.angle_gamma   90.00
#
_symmetry.space_group_name_H-M   'P 1'
#
loop_
_entity.id
_entity.type
_entity.pdbx_description
1 polymer ?
#
loop_
_entity_poly.entity_id
_entity_poly.type
_entity_poly.pdbx_seq_one_letter_code
_entity_poly.pdbx_strand_id
1 'polypeptide(L)'
;NTPNTKAVEVNGIRFEVRLNNSVIPLPPREEEDDVPGEEEDIFAQEEDDDSPGMEFEIIITNNTSETFYFDFGNNLILKVIASDGQVFDGGHVTDWMRLSIESDFLLSKPGETLTFTQPIFLDYTEDDFFLSFNVLQGGLWTVYEINNPGIYYLQFTYKSVASVIKADTEEGTERNIENIWTGEVDLPPLELQLVDESI
;
A
#
# COMPACT_ATOMS: atom_id res chain seq x y z
N ASN A 1 12.54 -8.32 -26.53
CA ASN A 1 11.92 -7.04 -26.10
C ASN A 1 10.42 -7.18 -26.10
N THR A 2 9.89 -7.83 -25.07
CA THR A 2 8.46 -7.77 -24.77
C THR A 2 8.22 -6.38 -24.17
N PRO A 3 7.22 -5.59 -24.63
CA PRO A 3 6.89 -4.33 -24.00
C PRO A 3 6.59 -4.60 -22.52
N ASN A 4 7.17 -3.84 -21.60
CA ASN A 4 6.82 -3.95 -20.19
C ASN A 4 5.40 -3.38 -20.03
N THR A 5 4.39 -4.24 -20.11
CA THR A 5 2.95 -3.92 -20.11
C THR A 5 2.41 -3.43 -18.75
N LYS A 6 3.29 -2.99 -17.84
CA LYS A 6 2.96 -2.62 -16.46
C LYS A 6 3.16 -1.12 -16.17
N ALA A 7 3.07 -0.27 -17.18
CA ALA A 7 3.21 1.18 -17.02
C ALA A 7 2.03 1.93 -17.62
N VAL A 8 1.57 2.96 -16.91
CA VAL A 8 0.52 3.89 -17.35
C VAL A 8 1.08 5.30 -17.30
N GLU A 9 0.82 6.11 -18.33
CA GLU A 9 1.30 7.49 -18.40
C GLU A 9 0.13 8.47 -18.54
N VAL A 10 0.08 9.45 -17.65
CA VAL A 10 -0.95 10.48 -17.60
C VAL A 10 -0.28 11.84 -17.43
N ASN A 11 -0.56 12.77 -18.36
CA ASN A 11 0.00 14.13 -18.34
C ASN A 11 1.53 14.18 -18.25
N GLY A 12 2.22 13.23 -18.88
CA GLY A 12 3.69 13.14 -18.85
C GLY A 12 4.27 12.59 -17.56
N ILE A 13 3.45 12.09 -16.63
CA ILE A 13 3.92 11.30 -15.49
C ILE A 13 3.63 9.83 -15.76
N ARG A 14 4.68 9.02 -15.76
CA ARG A 14 4.60 7.58 -16.00
C ARG A 14 4.69 6.85 -14.67
N PHE A 15 3.72 5.99 -14.40
CA PHE A 15 3.63 5.16 -13.22
C PHE A 15 3.85 3.70 -13.60
N GLU A 16 4.67 2.98 -12.84
CA GLU A 16 4.78 1.53 -12.87
C GLU A 16 4.48 0.99 -11.46
N VAL A 17 4.00 -0.25 -11.38
CA VAL A 17 3.82 -0.94 -10.11
C VAL A 17 4.43 -2.33 -10.14
N ARG A 18 5.05 -2.74 -9.04
CA ARG A 18 5.72 -4.03 -8.86
C ARG A 18 5.39 -4.62 -7.51
N LEU A 19 5.48 -5.94 -7.44
CA LEU A 19 5.35 -6.73 -6.22
C LEU A 19 6.58 -7.63 -6.14
N ASN A 20 7.28 -7.64 -5.01
CA ASN A 20 8.52 -8.39 -4.84
C ASN A 20 8.27 -9.91 -4.70
N ASN A 21 7.15 -10.30 -4.11
CA ASN A 21 6.68 -11.67 -3.95
C ASN A 21 5.18 -11.72 -4.21
N SER A 22 4.77 -12.56 -5.16
CA SER A 22 3.36 -12.71 -5.55
C SER A 22 2.72 -13.98 -5.01
N VAL A 23 3.44 -14.77 -4.21
CA VAL A 23 2.91 -16.01 -3.63
C VAL A 23 3.11 -15.96 -2.13
N ILE A 24 2.01 -15.98 -1.38
CA ILE A 24 2.04 -16.01 0.08
C ILE A 24 1.39 -17.31 0.56
N PRO A 25 2.06 -18.05 1.44
CA PRO A 25 1.37 -19.06 2.21
C PRO A 25 0.42 -18.43 3.23
N LEU A 26 -0.80 -18.96 3.33
CA LEU A 26 -1.65 -18.68 4.47
C LEU A 26 -1.03 -19.35 5.70
N PRO A 27 -0.86 -18.63 6.84
CA PRO A 27 -0.40 -19.27 8.05
C PRO A 27 -1.41 -20.35 8.48
N PRO A 28 -0.94 -21.43 9.11
CA PRO A 28 -1.83 -22.44 9.67
C PRO A 28 -2.77 -21.76 10.67
N ARG A 29 -4.06 -22.07 10.60
CA ARG A 29 -4.99 -21.67 11.65
C ARG A 29 -4.60 -22.46 12.90
N GLU A 30 -4.14 -21.78 13.93
CA GLU A 30 -3.93 -22.42 15.23
C GLU A 30 -5.30 -22.90 15.71
N GLU A 31 -5.48 -24.22 15.81
CA GLU A 31 -6.60 -24.76 16.57
C GLU A 31 -6.30 -24.43 18.03
N GLU A 32 -7.12 -23.59 18.66
CA GLU A 32 -7.00 -23.29 20.09
C GLU A 32 -6.98 -24.62 20.87
N ASP A 33 -5.81 -25.03 21.33
CA ASP A 33 -5.75 -25.83 22.54
C ASP A 33 -6.23 -24.88 23.65
N ASP A 34 -7.48 -25.05 24.10
CA ASP A 34 -8.08 -24.37 25.26
C ASP A 34 -7.13 -24.46 26.47
N VAL A 35 -6.15 -23.56 26.57
CA VAL A 35 -5.30 -23.38 27.75
C VAL A 35 -5.95 -22.26 28.55
N PRO A 36 -6.71 -22.58 29.62
CA PRO A 36 -7.44 -21.55 30.34
C PRO A 36 -6.46 -20.74 31.18
N GLY A 37 -6.21 -19.48 30.81
CA GLY A 37 -5.64 -18.49 31.73
C GLY A 37 -4.47 -17.63 31.23
N GLU A 38 -4.10 -17.66 29.96
CA GLU A 38 -3.14 -16.70 29.40
C GLU A 38 -3.89 -15.70 28.52
N GLU A 39 -4.08 -14.47 29.02
CA GLU A 39 -4.47 -13.34 28.17
C GLU A 39 -3.24 -13.01 27.32
N GLU A 40 -3.08 -13.70 26.19
CA GLU A 40 -2.06 -13.32 25.21
C GLU A 40 -2.43 -11.95 24.63
N ASP A 41 -1.49 -11.03 24.75
CA ASP A 41 -1.59 -9.69 24.17
C ASP A 41 -1.56 -9.89 22.64
N ILE A 42 -2.73 -9.88 22.00
CA ILE A 42 -2.96 -10.15 20.56
C ILE A 42 -2.17 -9.20 19.63
N PHE A 43 -1.48 -8.21 20.20
CA PHE A 43 -0.63 -7.25 19.49
C PHE A 43 0.87 -7.47 19.71
N ALA A 44 1.26 -8.46 20.53
CA ALA A 44 2.66 -8.81 20.78
C ALA A 44 3.06 -10.03 19.95
N GLN A 45 2.99 -9.92 18.61
CA GLN A 45 3.84 -10.77 17.78
C GLN A 45 5.28 -10.40 18.12
N GLU A 46 6.04 -11.39 18.62
CA GLU A 46 7.48 -11.27 18.78
C GLU A 46 8.09 -10.89 17.41
N GLU A 47 8.86 -9.80 17.37
CA GLU A 47 9.59 -9.29 16.20
C GLU A 47 10.75 -10.23 15.77
N ASP A 48 10.55 -11.55 15.86
CA ASP A 48 11.54 -12.59 15.56
C ASP A 48 11.14 -13.42 14.32
N ASP A 49 10.79 -12.76 13.20
CA ASP A 49 11.23 -13.20 11.87
C ASP A 49 11.26 -12.04 10.86
N ASP A 50 12.42 -11.84 10.25
CA ASP A 50 12.96 -10.55 9.80
C ASP A 50 12.59 -10.24 8.34
N SER A 51 11.31 -10.33 7.95
CA SER A 51 10.83 -9.81 6.65
C SER A 51 9.30 -9.62 6.60
N PRO A 52 8.79 -8.44 6.19
CA PRO A 52 7.42 -8.35 5.70
C PRO A 52 7.31 -9.28 4.49
N GLY A 53 6.40 -10.26 4.53
CA GLY A 53 6.30 -11.32 3.52
C GLY A 53 6.09 -10.82 2.09
N MET A 54 5.72 -9.55 1.92
CA MET A 54 5.57 -8.86 0.64
C MET A 54 5.81 -7.36 0.74
N GLU A 55 6.22 -6.77 -0.37
CA GLU A 55 6.29 -5.33 -0.59
C GLU A 55 5.80 -5.01 -2.00
N PHE A 56 5.12 -3.87 -2.14
CA PHE A 56 4.87 -3.27 -3.44
C PHE A 56 5.75 -2.05 -3.65
N GLU A 57 6.10 -1.81 -4.91
CA GLU A 57 6.81 -0.62 -5.36
C GLU A 57 5.95 0.12 -6.38
N ILE A 58 5.79 1.43 -6.18
CA ILE A 58 5.28 2.35 -7.21
C ILE A 58 6.46 3.16 -7.72
N ILE A 59 6.73 3.07 -9.01
CA ILE A 59 7.83 3.77 -9.67
C ILE A 59 7.22 4.88 -10.50
N ILE A 60 7.62 6.12 -10.22
CA ILE A 60 7.18 7.30 -10.96
C ILE A 60 8.34 7.82 -11.79
N THR A 61 8.14 7.99 -13.09
CA THR A 61 9.04 8.77 -13.96
C THR A 61 8.35 10.07 -14.38
N ASN A 62 8.98 11.20 -14.08
CA ASN A 62 8.49 12.51 -14.50
C ASN A 62 9.06 12.89 -15.87
N ASN A 63 8.28 12.71 -16.94
CA ASN A 63 8.68 13.07 -18.30
C ASN A 63 8.33 14.53 -18.65
N THR A 64 7.89 15.34 -17.69
CA THR A 64 7.52 16.74 -17.93
C THR A 64 8.72 17.67 -17.78
N SER A 65 8.50 18.97 -18.06
CA SER A 65 9.47 20.03 -17.76
C SER A 65 9.26 20.66 -16.37
N GLU A 66 8.26 20.20 -15.61
CA GLU A 66 7.89 20.75 -14.31
C GLU A 66 8.30 19.80 -13.18
N THR A 67 8.46 20.37 -11.99
CA THR A 67 8.75 19.61 -10.77
C THR A 67 7.44 19.34 -10.04
N PHE A 68 7.24 18.12 -9.57
CA PHE A 68 6.03 17.73 -8.85
C PHE A 68 6.34 17.08 -7.51
N TYR A 69 5.46 17.29 -6.54
CA TYR A 69 5.39 16.53 -5.31
C TYR A 69 4.27 15.47 -5.40
N PHE A 70 4.49 14.32 -4.76
CA PHE A 70 3.53 13.23 -4.65
C PHE A 70 3.29 12.89 -3.18
N ASP A 71 2.04 12.98 -2.73
CA ASP A 71 1.58 12.48 -1.44
C ASP A 71 0.93 11.11 -1.63
N PHE A 72 1.68 10.04 -1.43
CA PHE A 72 1.14 8.68 -1.50
C PHE A 72 0.34 8.27 -0.28
N GLY A 73 0.55 8.93 0.86
CA GLY A 73 -0.13 8.60 2.10
C GLY A 73 -1.65 8.82 1.98
N ASN A 74 -2.05 9.98 1.47
CA ASN A 74 -3.49 10.31 1.40
C ASN A 74 -4.14 9.98 0.06
N ASN A 75 -3.36 9.79 -1.00
CA ASN A 75 -3.89 9.73 -2.37
C ASN A 75 -3.78 8.34 -3.00
N LEU A 76 -3.23 7.35 -2.31
CA LEU A 76 -3.16 5.97 -2.79
C LEU A 76 -4.33 5.15 -2.22
N ILE A 77 -5.10 4.55 -3.11
CA ILE A 77 -6.25 3.69 -2.78
C ILE A 77 -5.94 2.31 -3.31
N LEU A 78 -6.05 1.28 -2.47
CA LEU A 78 -5.97 -0.12 -2.88
C LEU A 78 -7.37 -0.72 -3.05
N LYS A 79 -7.51 -1.65 -3.97
CA LYS A 79 -8.66 -2.56 -4.11
C LYS A 79 -8.12 -3.96 -4.32
N VAL A 80 -8.74 -4.94 -3.69
CA VAL A 80 -8.41 -6.35 -3.89
C VAL A 80 -9.53 -6.99 -4.69
N ILE A 81 -9.18 -7.74 -5.73
CA ILE A 81 -10.16 -8.35 -6.64
C ILE A 81 -9.85 -9.85 -6.72
N ALA A 82 -10.77 -10.71 -6.31
CA ALA A 82 -10.61 -12.16 -6.50
C ALA A 82 -10.70 -12.56 -7.98
N SER A 83 -10.19 -13.75 -8.30
CA SER A 83 -10.23 -14.31 -9.66
C SER A 83 -11.63 -14.47 -10.27
N ASP A 84 -12.67 -14.53 -9.45
CA ASP A 84 -14.08 -14.56 -9.89
C ASP A 84 -14.67 -13.16 -10.13
N GLY A 85 -13.90 -12.10 -9.86
CA GLY A 85 -14.29 -10.70 -10.00
C GLY A 85 -14.94 -10.09 -8.75
N GLN A 86 -15.05 -10.83 -7.63
CA GLN A 86 -15.45 -10.24 -6.36
C GLN A 86 -14.46 -9.15 -5.94
N VAL A 87 -14.98 -7.98 -5.59
CA VAL A 87 -14.17 -6.84 -5.14
C VAL A 87 -14.28 -6.74 -3.63
N PHE A 88 -13.12 -6.67 -2.97
CA PHE A 88 -12.99 -6.39 -1.55
C PHE A 88 -12.50 -4.95 -1.42
N ASP A 89 -13.39 -4.10 -0.93
CA ASP A 89 -13.06 -2.71 -0.65
C ASP A 89 -12.37 -2.61 0.71
N GLY A 90 -11.23 -1.94 0.75
CA GLY A 90 -10.54 -1.68 2.01
C GLY A 90 -11.02 -0.43 2.72
N GLY A 91 -10.69 -0.37 4.00
CA GLY A 91 -10.84 0.81 4.85
C GLY A 91 -9.50 1.48 5.10
N HIS A 92 -9.52 2.80 5.22
CA HIS A 92 -8.40 3.58 5.71
C HIS A 92 -8.68 4.01 7.14
N VAL A 93 -7.85 3.56 8.09
CA VAL A 93 -7.87 4.04 9.47
C VAL A 93 -6.63 4.88 9.69
N THR A 94 -6.83 6.19 9.75
CA THR A 94 -5.81 7.14 10.18
C THR A 94 -5.93 7.34 11.70
N ASP A 95 -4.80 7.45 12.38
CA ASP A 95 -4.79 7.78 13.81
C ASP A 95 -5.21 9.23 14.09
N TRP A 96 -5.37 10.05 13.03
CA TRP A 96 -5.66 11.50 13.04
C TRP A 96 -4.73 12.32 13.92
N MET A 97 -3.66 11.73 14.43
CA MET A 97 -2.80 12.32 15.46
C MET A 97 -1.55 12.93 14.84
N ARG A 98 -1.15 12.48 13.63
CA ARG A 98 -0.01 13.04 12.91
C ARG A 98 -0.48 13.87 11.72
N LEU A 99 -0.13 15.15 11.74
CA LEU A 99 -0.23 16.03 10.56
C LEU A 99 0.84 15.63 9.54
N SER A 100 0.52 15.76 8.25
CA SER A 100 1.49 15.53 7.18
C SER A 100 2.70 16.45 7.37
N ILE A 101 3.90 15.90 7.29
CA ILE A 101 5.15 16.67 7.28
C ILE A 101 5.75 16.68 5.88
N GLU A 102 6.58 17.66 5.52
CA GLU A 102 7.13 17.75 4.14
C GLU A 102 7.83 16.48 3.67
N SER A 103 8.51 15.76 4.56
CA SER A 103 9.20 14.52 4.20
C SER A 103 8.25 13.42 3.71
N ASP A 104 6.95 13.54 3.98
CA ASP A 104 5.92 12.61 3.51
C ASP A 104 5.59 12.82 2.01
N PHE A 105 6.06 13.93 1.42
CA PHE A 105 5.84 14.29 0.02
C PHE A 105 7.08 14.00 -0.83
N LEU A 106 6.97 13.08 -1.78
CA LEU A 106 8.08 12.71 -2.65
C LEU A 106 8.24 13.73 -3.79
N LEU A 107 9.41 14.37 -3.86
CA LEU A 107 9.75 15.38 -4.88
C LEU A 107 10.35 14.74 -6.13
N SER A 108 9.71 14.95 -7.29
CA SER A 108 10.16 14.47 -8.60
C SER A 108 10.52 15.64 -9.52
N LYS A 109 11.78 15.76 -9.92
CA LYS A 109 12.21 16.77 -10.90
C LYS A 109 12.05 16.25 -12.34
N PRO A 110 12.09 17.14 -13.34
CA PRO A 110 12.09 16.76 -14.75
C PRO A 110 13.12 15.67 -15.09
N GLY A 111 12.66 14.58 -15.69
CA GLY A 111 13.46 13.42 -16.08
C GLY A 111 13.87 12.49 -14.94
N GLU A 112 13.53 12.79 -13.68
CA GLU A 112 13.84 11.91 -12.56
C GLU A 112 12.87 10.73 -12.47
N THR A 113 13.35 9.64 -11.89
CA THR A 113 12.54 8.49 -11.50
C THR A 113 12.62 8.32 -9.99
N LEU A 114 11.46 8.18 -9.35
CA LEU A 114 11.30 7.93 -7.92
C LEU A 114 10.72 6.54 -7.71
N THR A 115 11.04 5.95 -6.56
CA THR A 115 10.45 4.70 -6.10
C THR A 115 9.83 4.92 -4.74
N PHE A 116 8.56 4.55 -4.61
CA PHE A 116 7.84 4.45 -3.35
C PHE A 116 7.65 2.97 -3.03
N THR A 117 8.17 2.52 -1.90
CA THR A 117 8.10 1.11 -1.47
C THR A 117 7.31 1.03 -0.17
N GLN A 118 6.42 0.06 -0.08
CA GLN A 118 5.66 -0.22 1.14
C GLN A 118 5.53 -1.73 1.38
N PRO A 119 5.71 -2.18 2.63
CA PRO A 119 5.37 -3.54 3.02
C PRO A 119 3.85 -3.74 2.98
N ILE A 120 3.46 -4.95 2.58
CA ILE A 120 2.09 -5.44 2.73
C ILE A 120 2.14 -6.58 3.73
N PHE A 121 1.28 -6.50 4.73
CA PHE A 121 1.10 -7.50 5.75
C PHE A 121 -0.13 -8.35 5.41
N LEU A 122 0.00 -9.65 5.61
CA LEU A 122 -1.12 -10.57 5.63
C LEU A 122 -1.28 -11.01 7.08
N ASP A 123 -2.34 -10.51 7.70
CA ASP A 123 -2.66 -10.76 9.09
C ASP A 123 -3.95 -11.59 9.17
N TYR A 124 -4.27 -12.07 10.37
CA TYR A 124 -5.49 -12.84 10.60
C TYR A 124 -6.14 -12.50 11.93
N THR A 125 -7.45 -12.70 11.98
CA THR A 125 -8.25 -12.85 13.20
C THR A 125 -8.69 -14.31 13.33
N GLU A 126 -9.45 -14.64 14.38
CA GLU A 126 -10.05 -15.97 14.56
C GLU A 126 -10.80 -16.46 13.30
N ASP A 127 -11.48 -15.54 12.61
CA ASP A 127 -12.40 -15.88 11.52
C ASP A 127 -11.81 -15.58 10.13
N ASP A 128 -11.02 -14.51 10.00
CA ASP A 128 -10.72 -13.89 8.71
C ASP A 128 -9.25 -13.54 8.51
N PHE A 129 -8.78 -13.65 7.26
CA PHE A 129 -7.53 -13.05 6.82
C PHE A 129 -7.77 -11.63 6.30
N PHE A 130 -6.83 -10.74 6.56
CA PHE A 130 -6.85 -9.39 6.03
C PHE A 130 -5.48 -8.96 5.51
N LEU A 131 -5.50 -8.19 4.42
CA LEU A 131 -4.30 -7.54 3.91
C LEU A 131 -4.23 -6.13 4.46
N SER A 132 -3.06 -5.72 4.93
CA SER A 132 -2.85 -4.38 5.44
C SER A 132 -1.53 -3.76 4.94
N PHE A 133 -1.45 -2.43 4.91
CA PHE A 133 -0.18 -1.73 4.74
C PHE A 133 -0.19 -0.40 5.48
N ASN A 134 0.99 0.03 5.92
CA ASN A 134 1.14 1.29 6.65
C ASN A 134 0.98 2.48 5.72
N VAL A 135 0.25 3.49 6.19
CA VAL A 135 0.15 4.77 5.52
C VAL A 135 1.25 5.70 6.04
N LEU A 136 1.99 6.38 5.17
CA LEU A 136 3.17 7.20 5.52
C LEU A 136 2.92 8.21 6.66
N GLN A 137 1.68 8.70 6.78
CA GLN A 137 1.29 9.74 7.72
C GLN A 137 0.78 9.18 9.05
N GLY A 138 0.98 7.89 9.31
CA GLY A 138 0.37 7.19 10.42
C GLY A 138 -1.00 6.65 10.03
N GLY A 139 -1.31 5.46 10.54
CA GLY A 139 -2.51 4.72 10.19
C GLY A 139 -2.23 3.48 9.35
N LEU A 140 -3.31 2.75 9.13
CA LEU A 140 -3.34 1.46 8.48
C LEU A 140 -4.40 1.47 7.40
N TRP A 141 -4.04 0.98 6.23
CA TRP A 141 -5.02 0.61 5.22
C TRP A 141 -5.26 -0.90 5.30
N THR A 142 -6.52 -1.33 5.31
CA THR A 142 -6.88 -2.75 5.55
C THR A 142 -7.99 -3.23 4.61
N VAL A 143 -7.85 -4.43 4.03
CA VAL A 143 -8.92 -5.19 3.36
C VAL A 143 -9.18 -6.46 4.13
N TYR A 144 -10.44 -6.64 4.54
CA TYR A 144 -10.93 -7.82 5.23
C TYR A 144 -11.49 -8.87 4.25
N GLU A 145 -11.83 -10.05 4.80
CA GLU A 145 -12.57 -11.13 4.15
C GLU A 145 -11.81 -11.88 3.03
N ILE A 146 -10.48 -11.90 3.08
CA ILE A 146 -9.63 -12.59 2.08
C ILE A 146 -9.37 -14.05 2.51
N ASN A 147 -10.45 -14.81 2.73
CA ASN A 147 -10.38 -16.03 3.55
C ASN A 147 -9.97 -17.30 2.82
N ASN A 148 -9.90 -17.26 1.49
CA ASN A 148 -9.71 -18.46 0.68
C ASN A 148 -8.36 -18.43 -0.04
N PRO A 149 -7.61 -19.54 -0.07
CA PRO A 149 -6.51 -19.70 -1.03
C PRO A 149 -7.02 -19.45 -2.45
N GLY A 150 -6.21 -18.80 -3.27
CA GLY A 150 -6.60 -18.43 -4.62
C GLY A 150 -5.78 -17.31 -5.21
N ILE A 151 -6.19 -16.91 -6.41
CA ILE A 151 -5.59 -15.76 -7.12
C ILE A 151 -6.43 -14.53 -6.83
N TYR A 152 -5.74 -13.47 -6.43
CA TYR A 152 -6.22 -12.13 -6.17
C TYR A 152 -5.44 -11.14 -7.02
N TYR A 153 -6.04 -9.97 -7.24
CA TYR A 153 -5.42 -8.86 -7.94
C TYR A 153 -5.45 -7.62 -7.05
N LEU A 154 -4.28 -7.06 -6.79
CA LEU A 154 -4.12 -5.78 -6.12
C LEU A 154 -4.19 -4.68 -7.17
N GLN A 155 -5.22 -3.86 -7.12
CA GLN A 155 -5.39 -2.71 -8.00
C GLN A 155 -5.24 -1.42 -7.20
N PHE A 156 -4.24 -0.62 -7.57
CA PHE A 156 -3.99 0.66 -6.93
C PHE A 156 -4.52 1.80 -7.79
N THR A 157 -5.15 2.79 -7.18
CA THR A 157 -5.51 4.06 -7.80
C THR A 157 -4.77 5.18 -7.07
N TYR A 158 -4.01 5.99 -7.80
CA TYR A 158 -3.47 7.23 -7.27
C TYR A 158 -4.35 8.40 -7.72
N LYS A 159 -4.88 9.17 -6.76
CA LYS A 159 -5.82 10.26 -7.02
C LYS A 159 -5.52 11.48 -6.16
N SER A 160 -5.01 12.53 -6.78
CA SER A 160 -4.76 13.81 -6.13
C SER A 160 -5.56 14.93 -6.79
N VAL A 161 -6.28 15.72 -5.99
CA VAL A 161 -7.16 16.80 -6.46
C VAL A 161 -6.67 18.20 -6.07
N ALA A 162 -5.76 18.30 -5.10
CA ALA A 162 -5.26 19.56 -4.57
C ALA A 162 -3.82 19.79 -5.06
N SER A 163 -3.59 20.90 -5.75
CA SER A 163 -2.24 21.29 -6.19
C SER A 163 -1.40 21.96 -5.09
N VAL A 164 -2.01 22.23 -3.94
CA VAL A 164 -1.40 22.82 -2.75
C VAL A 164 -1.94 22.12 -1.51
N ILE A 165 -1.05 21.62 -0.65
CA ILE A 165 -1.40 20.95 0.61
C ILE A 165 -0.64 21.65 1.76
N LYS A 166 -1.29 21.79 2.92
CA LYS A 166 -0.63 22.26 4.13
C LYS A 166 0.10 21.10 4.80
N ALA A 167 1.36 21.31 5.15
CA ALA A 167 2.17 20.34 5.86
C ALA A 167 3.03 21.06 6.89
N ASP A 168 3.35 20.37 7.98
CA ASP A 168 4.29 20.88 8.96
C ASP A 168 5.74 20.68 8.47
N THR A 169 6.63 21.59 8.85
CA THR A 169 8.06 21.36 8.79
C THR A 169 8.48 20.40 9.91
N GLU A 170 9.67 19.82 9.81
CA GLU A 170 10.27 19.07 10.92
C GLU A 170 10.42 19.92 12.20
N GLU A 171 10.45 21.25 12.06
CA GLU A 171 10.49 22.22 13.16
C GLU A 171 9.09 22.58 13.72
N GLY A 172 8.02 21.95 13.22
CA GLY A 172 6.64 22.17 13.67
C GLY A 172 6.01 23.48 13.17
N THR A 173 6.50 24.03 12.06
CA THR A 173 5.92 25.22 11.43
C THR A 173 5.09 24.82 10.21
N GLU A 174 3.83 25.26 10.13
CA GLU A 174 2.97 25.01 8.98
C GLU A 174 3.49 25.74 7.73
N ARG A 175 3.49 25.04 6.59
CA ARG A 175 3.76 25.61 5.27
C ARG A 175 2.87 25.00 4.20
N ASN A 176 2.77 25.70 3.07
CA ASN A 176 2.14 25.17 1.88
C ASN A 176 3.19 24.42 1.04
N ILE A 177 2.92 23.15 0.75
CA ILE A 177 3.60 22.38 -0.29
C ILE A 177 2.84 22.63 -1.60
N GLU A 178 3.47 23.37 -2.50
CA GLU A 178 2.93 23.70 -3.82
C GLU A 178 3.40 22.69 -4.88
N ASN A 179 2.79 22.72 -6.06
CA ASN A 179 3.11 21.84 -7.19
C ASN A 179 2.93 20.34 -6.84
N ILE A 180 1.92 20.03 -6.04
CA ILE A 180 1.45 18.64 -5.93
C ILE A 180 0.91 18.23 -7.31
N TRP A 181 1.31 17.06 -7.82
CA TRP A 181 0.71 16.55 -9.04
C TRP A 181 -0.79 16.33 -8.83
N THR A 182 -1.60 16.74 -9.80
CA THR A 182 -3.06 16.55 -9.77
C THR A 182 -3.50 15.69 -10.93
N GLY A 183 -4.41 14.76 -10.64
CA GLY A 183 -4.85 13.76 -11.59
C GLY A 183 -5.31 12.49 -10.89
N GLU A 184 -5.75 11.55 -11.72
CA GLU A 184 -6.20 10.24 -11.29
C GLU A 184 -5.62 9.21 -12.26
N VAL A 185 -5.05 8.14 -11.72
CA VAL A 185 -4.47 7.06 -12.50
C VAL A 185 -4.75 5.72 -11.82
N ASP A 186 -5.35 4.81 -12.57
CA ASP A 186 -5.43 3.41 -12.19
C ASP A 186 -4.15 2.71 -12.64
N LEU A 187 -3.45 2.12 -11.68
CA LEU A 187 -2.24 1.34 -11.93
C LEU A 187 -2.61 -0.06 -12.44
N PRO A 188 -1.76 -0.67 -13.28
CA PRO A 188 -1.97 -2.04 -13.73
C PRO A 188 -2.09 -2.99 -12.52
N PRO A 189 -3.03 -3.95 -12.52
CA PRO A 189 -3.21 -4.85 -11.40
C PRO A 189 -1.98 -5.74 -11.19
N LEU A 190 -1.65 -5.98 -9.93
CA LEU A 190 -0.64 -6.95 -9.51
C LEU A 190 -1.34 -8.26 -9.13
N GLU A 191 -0.87 -9.37 -9.68
CA GLU A 191 -1.34 -10.69 -9.28
C GLU A 191 -0.73 -11.08 -7.93
N LEU A 192 -1.57 -11.62 -7.06
CA LEU A 192 -1.25 -12.16 -5.75
C LEU A 192 -1.87 -13.55 -5.63
N GLN A 193 -1.09 -14.54 -5.23
CA GLN A 193 -1.56 -15.91 -5.01
C GLN A 193 -1.44 -16.25 -3.53
N LEU A 194 -2.57 -16.56 -2.91
CA LEU A 194 -2.61 -17.13 -1.57
C LEU A 194 -2.65 -18.65 -1.69
N VAL A 195 -1.72 -19.34 -1.05
CA VAL A 195 -1.62 -20.80 -1.08
C VAL A 195 -1.80 -21.38 0.32
N ASP A 196 -2.39 -22.56 0.40
CA ASP A 196 -2.52 -23.29 1.65
C ASP A 196 -1.25 -24.14 1.87
N GLU A 197 -0.61 -24.02 3.03
CA GLU A 197 0.56 -24.83 3.39
C GLU A 197 0.20 -26.17 4.05
N SER A 198 -1.08 -26.48 4.28
CA SER A 198 -1.52 -27.72 4.91
C SER A 198 -1.44 -28.97 4.01
N ILE A 199 -0.24 -29.32 3.52
CA ILE A 199 0.06 -30.56 2.77
C ILE A 199 1.05 -31.46 3.53
#